data_AF-A0A6J4XQX4-F1
#
_entry.id   AF-A0A6J4XQX4-F1
#
_cell.length_a   1.000
_cell.length_b   1.000
_cell.length_c   1.000
_cell.angle_alpha   90.00
_cell.angle_beta   90.00
_cell.angle_gamma   90.00
#
_symmetry.space_group_name_H-M   'P 1'
#
loop_
_entity.id
_entity.type
_entity.pdbx_description
1 polymer ?
#
loop_
_entity_poly.entity_id
_entity_poly.type
_entity_poly.pdbx_seq_one_letter_code
_entity_poly.pdbx_strand_id
1 'polypeptide(L)'
;MKTQEITKRLLALGNQQQAAVSQRFFKTGPGEYGEGDVFLGIKVPILRKLAKEYSDLPYKDVKAILGSKYHELRLMALLVMVNQFSKGDQKKQKSIYNL
;
A
#
# COMPACT_ATOMS: atom_id res chain seq x y z
N MET A 1 -5.94 -12.09 -9.67
CA MET A 1 -6.08 -11.22 -10.86
C MET A 1 -5.94 -9.74 -10.50
N LYS A 2 -6.75 -9.18 -9.57
CA LYS A 2 -6.65 -7.76 -9.19
C LYS A 2 -5.29 -7.35 -8.58
N THR A 3 -4.66 -8.17 -7.74
CA THR A 3 -3.36 -7.82 -7.13
C THR A 3 -2.25 -7.57 -8.15
N GLN A 4 -2.17 -8.38 -9.21
CA GLN A 4 -1.16 -8.21 -10.26
C GLN A 4 -1.41 -6.95 -11.09
N GLU A 5 -2.67 -6.67 -11.41
CA GLU A 5 -3.07 -5.46 -12.13
C GLU A 5 -2.73 -4.20 -11.32
N ILE A 6 -3.09 -4.18 -10.04
CA ILE A 6 -2.79 -3.10 -9.10
C ILE A 6 -1.28 -2.90 -8.97
N THR A 7 -0.52 -3.99 -8.83
CA THR A 7 0.94 -3.94 -8.74
C THR A 7 1.55 -3.33 -10.00
N LYS A 8 1.12 -3.76 -11.19
CA LYS A 8 1.56 -3.17 -12.47
C LYS A 8 1.21 -1.68 -12.55
N ARG A 9 0.00 -1.31 -12.13
CA ARG A 9 -0.44 0.10 -12.15
C ARG A 9 0.40 0.98 -11.22
N LEU A 10 0.72 0.52 -10.01
CA LEU A 10 1.59 1.27 -9.10
C LEU A 10 3.03 1.34 -9.62
N LEU A 11 3.57 0.26 -10.18
CA LEU A 11 4.90 0.27 -10.80
C LEU A 11 5.00 1.30 -11.93
N ALA A 12 3.98 1.41 -12.78
CA ALA A 12 3.92 2.39 -13.86
C ALA A 12 3.83 3.85 -13.38
N LEU A 13 3.32 4.07 -12.16
CA LEU A 13 3.24 5.41 -11.53
C LEU A 13 4.51 5.78 -10.74
N GLY A 14 5.44 4.84 -10.60
CA GLY A 14 6.66 5.03 -9.84
C GLY A 14 7.57 6.11 -10.42
N ASN A 15 8.31 6.78 -9.55
CA ASN A 15 9.31 7.77 -9.90
C ASN A 15 10.59 7.49 -9.11
N GLN A 16 11.66 7.12 -9.80
CA GLN A 16 12.93 6.73 -9.18
C GLN A 16 13.59 7.86 -8.37
N GLN A 17 13.50 9.11 -8.82
CA GLN A 17 14.06 10.24 -8.10
C GLN A 17 13.33 10.44 -6.76
N GLN A 18 12.00 10.38 -6.76
CA GLN A 18 11.19 10.45 -5.55
C GLN A 18 11.43 9.25 -4.64
N ALA A 19 11.58 8.05 -5.21
CA ALA A 19 11.89 6.84 -4.45
C ALA A 19 13.22 6.98 -3.69
N ALA A 20 14.26 7.51 -4.33
CA ALA A 20 15.55 7.76 -3.69
C ALA A 20 15.45 8.78 -2.55
N VAL A 21 14.65 9.84 -2.71
CA VAL A 21 14.38 10.80 -1.62
C VAL A 21 13.69 10.11 -0.44
N SER A 22 12.66 9.32 -0.71
CA SER A 22 11.96 8.55 0.33
C SER A 22 12.90 7.56 1.03
N GLN A 23 13.70 6.80 0.29
CA GLN A 23 14.66 5.85 0.86
C GLN A 23 15.68 6.51 1.80
N ARG A 24 16.14 7.73 1.48
CA ARG A 24 17.02 8.51 2.35
C ARG A 24 16.28 9.01 3.59
N PHE A 25 15.07 9.53 3.42
CA PHE A 25 14.26 10.03 4.53
C PHE A 25 13.92 8.92 5.53
N PHE A 26 13.53 7.74 5.04
CA PHE A 26 13.17 6.57 5.85
C PHE A 26 14.37 5.76 6.34
N LYS A 27 15.60 6.13 5.96
CA LYS A 27 16.85 5.47 6.38
C LYS A 27 16.81 3.97 6.10
N THR A 28 16.86 3.62 4.82
CA THR A 28 16.67 2.25 4.32
C THR A 28 17.98 1.48 4.07
N GLY A 29 19.12 2.05 4.46
CA GLY A 29 20.42 1.40 4.35
C GLY A 29 20.63 0.25 5.34
N PRO A 30 21.68 -0.57 5.15
CA PRO A 30 22.03 -1.63 6.09
C PRO A 30 22.28 -1.10 7.51
N GLY A 31 21.68 -1.72 8.52
CA GLY A 31 21.75 -1.32 9.92
C GLY A 31 20.87 -0.11 10.30
N GLU A 32 20.08 0.42 9.37
CA GLU A 32 19.20 1.56 9.62
C GLU A 32 17.76 1.13 9.97
N TYR A 33 16.98 2.07 10.50
CA TYR A 33 15.60 1.82 10.96
C TYR A 33 14.68 1.22 9.88
N GLY A 34 14.81 1.68 8.63
CA GLY A 34 14.02 1.22 7.50
C GLY A 34 14.75 0.20 6.64
N GLU A 35 15.76 -0.49 7.14
CA GLU A 35 16.53 -1.46 6.36
C GLU A 35 15.61 -2.43 5.59
N GLY A 36 15.84 -2.55 4.27
CA GLY A 36 15.09 -3.43 3.39
C GLY A 36 13.78 -2.85 2.83
N ASP A 37 13.34 -1.67 3.27
CA ASP A 37 12.16 -1.02 2.67
C ASP A 37 12.44 -0.53 1.24
N VAL A 38 11.56 -0.91 0.31
CA VAL A 38 11.66 -0.54 -1.11
C VAL A 38 10.55 0.45 -1.46
N PHE A 39 10.91 1.58 -2.06
CA PHE A 39 9.97 2.62 -2.46
C PHE A 39 9.82 2.69 -3.98
N LEU A 40 8.61 3.00 -4.43
CA LEU A 40 8.27 3.31 -5.83
C LEU A 40 8.32 4.82 -6.10
N GLY A 41 8.28 5.68 -5.08
CA GLY A 41 8.31 7.13 -5.22
C GLY A 41 6.95 7.74 -5.58
N ILE A 42 5.85 7.13 -5.15
CA ILE A 42 4.50 7.61 -5.46
C ILE A 42 4.01 8.53 -4.32
N LYS A 43 3.55 9.73 -4.69
CA LYS A 43 3.04 10.70 -3.70
C LYS A 43 1.75 10.19 -3.03
N VAL A 44 1.63 10.41 -1.73
CA VAL A 44 0.47 9.99 -0.92
C VAL A 44 -0.90 10.40 -1.49
N PRO A 45 -1.12 11.61 -2.04
CA PRO A 45 -2.40 11.95 -2.65
C PRO A 45 -2.84 11.01 -3.79
N ILE A 46 -1.89 10.48 -4.58
CA ILE A 46 -2.17 9.50 -5.64
C ILE A 46 -2.61 8.18 -5.01
N LEU A 47 -1.91 7.72 -3.97
CA LEU A 47 -2.27 6.49 -3.26
C LEU A 47 -3.66 6.58 -2.61
N ARG A 48 -4.03 7.74 -2.05
CA ARG A 48 -5.38 7.97 -1.51
C ARG A 48 -6.45 7.93 -2.60
N LYS A 49 -6.17 8.40 -3.82
CA LYS A 49 -7.09 8.28 -4.96
C LYS A 49 -7.28 6.82 -5.35
N LEU A 50 -6.17 6.09 -5.54
CA LEU A 50 -6.21 4.66 -5.87
C LEU A 50 -6.94 3.83 -4.79
N ALA A 51 -6.71 4.11 -3.51
CA ALA A 51 -7.40 3.41 -2.42
C ALA A 51 -8.92 3.65 -2.40
N LYS A 52 -9.39 4.78 -2.94
CA LYS A 52 -10.83 5.03 -3.13
C LYS A 52 -11.37 4.25 -4.33
N GLU A 53 -10.64 4.23 -5.45
CA GLU A 53 -11.00 3.43 -6.65
C GLU A 53 -11.10 1.94 -6.33
N TYR A 54 -10.20 1.44 -5.48
CA TYR A 54 -10.16 0.05 -5.04
C TYR A 54 -10.80 -0.16 -3.65
N SER A 55 -11.76 0.69 -3.26
CA SER A 55 -12.36 0.61 -1.92
C SER A 55 -13.09 -0.72 -1.65
N ASP A 56 -13.58 -1.40 -2.69
CA ASP A 56 -14.23 -2.71 -2.59
C ASP A 56 -13.29 -3.89 -2.88
N LEU A 57 -11.98 -3.71 -2.69
CA LEU A 57 -11.03 -4.79 -2.87
C LEU A 57 -11.35 -5.99 -1.93
N PRO A 58 -11.42 -7.23 -2.45
CA PRO A 58 -11.59 -8.41 -1.60
C PRO A 58 -10.46 -8.56 -0.59
N TYR A 59 -10.78 -9.06 0.60
CA TYR A 59 -9.82 -9.30 1.68
C TYR A 59 -8.58 -10.09 1.26
N LYS A 60 -8.75 -11.14 0.46
CA LYS A 60 -7.66 -11.95 -0.06
C LYS A 60 -6.64 -11.12 -0.85
N ASP A 61 -7.12 -10.15 -1.63
CA ASP A 61 -6.28 -9.30 -2.47
C ASP A 61 -5.59 -8.22 -1.63
N VAL A 62 -6.28 -7.67 -0.61
CA VAL A 62 -5.71 -6.74 0.37
C VAL A 62 -4.55 -7.41 1.12
N LYS A 63 -4.77 -8.62 1.64
CA LYS A 63 -3.75 -9.40 2.35
C LYS A 63 -2.54 -9.71 1.45
N ALA A 64 -2.79 -10.07 0.19
CA ALA A 64 -1.72 -10.29 -0.78
C ALA A 64 -0.91 -9.00 -1.06
N ILE A 65 -1.55 -7.84 -1.15
CA ILE A 65 -0.86 -6.55 -1.38
C ILE A 65 -0.06 -6.12 -0.15
N LEU A 66 -0.56 -6.37 1.07
CA LEU A 66 0.16 -6.08 2.32
C LEU A 66 1.48 -6.85 2.42
N GLY A 67 1.56 -8.05 1.83
CA GLY A 67 2.79 -8.84 1.75
C GLY A 67 3.80 -8.34 0.71
N SER A 68 3.51 -7.24 0.00
CA SER A 68 4.42 -6.69 -0.99
C SER A 68 5.67 -6.08 -0.34
N LYS A 69 6.82 -6.22 -1.02
CA LYS A 69 8.07 -5.53 -0.63
C LYS A 69 8.01 -4.01 -0.82
N TYR A 70 7.08 -3.52 -1.65
CA TYR A 70 6.99 -2.10 -1.99
C TYR A 70 6.14 -1.35 -0.96
N HIS A 71 6.72 -0.29 -0.41
CA HIS A 71 6.09 0.54 0.62
C HIS A 71 4.74 1.12 0.17
N GLU A 72 4.64 1.65 -1.05
CA GLU A 72 3.43 2.28 -1.55
C GLU A 72 2.29 1.29 -1.81
N LEU A 73 2.61 0.03 -2.13
CA LEU A 73 1.61 -1.04 -2.22
C LEU A 73 1.03 -1.34 -0.83
N ARG A 74 1.90 -1.53 0.18
CA ARG A 74 1.47 -1.74 1.57
C ARG A 74 0.61 -0.58 2.07
N LEU A 75 1.07 0.66 1.85
CA LEU A 75 0.33 1.87 2.24
C LEU A 75 -1.04 1.96 1.54
N MET A 76 -1.12 1.66 0.25
CA MET A 76 -2.40 1.67 -0.47
C MET A 76 -3.38 0.63 0.11
N ALA A 77 -2.91 -0.58 0.41
CA ALA A 77 -3.74 -1.61 1.04
C ALA A 77 -4.24 -1.18 2.43
N LEU A 78 -3.40 -0.56 3.26
CA LEU A 78 -3.81 -0.02 4.57
C LEU A 78 -4.87 1.08 4.41
N LEU A 79 -4.72 1.97 3.42
CA LEU A 79 -5.72 2.99 3.14
C LEU A 79 -7.05 2.38 2.69
N VAL A 80 -7.02 1.32 1.89
CA VAL A 80 -8.23 0.55 1.54
C VAL A 80 -8.87 -0.05 2.80
N MET A 81 -8.09 -0.66 3.69
CA MET A 81 -8.59 -1.21 4.95
C MET A 81 -9.25 -0.14 5.82
N VAL A 82 -8.63 1.03 5.98
CA VAL A 82 -9.19 2.15 6.74
C VAL A 82 -10.54 2.59 6.13
N ASN A 83 -10.60 2.72 4.80
CA ASN A 83 -11.84 3.08 4.12
C ASN A 83 -12.94 2.02 4.31
N GLN A 84 -12.59 0.73 4.22
CA GLN A 84 -13.53 -0.38 4.41
C GLN A 84 -13.99 -0.50 5.86
N PHE A 85 -13.11 -0.23 6.83
CA PHE A 85 -13.41 -0.27 8.25
C PHE A 85 -14.39 0.85 8.62
N SER A 86 -14.10 2.07 8.17
CA SER A 86 -14.91 3.25 8.45
C SER A 86 -16.32 3.15 7.87
N LYS A 87 -16.52 2.44 6.76
CA LYS A 87 -17.81 2.27 6.09
C LYS A 87 -18.47 0.91 6.36
N GLY A 88 -17.76 0.00 7.01
CA GLY A 88 -18.18 -1.39 7.18
C GLY A 88 -19.07 -1.60 8.40
N ASP A 89 -19.88 -2.64 8.35
CA ASP A 89 -20.59 -3.14 9.54
C ASP A 89 -19.62 -3.82 10.54
N GLN A 90 -20.13 -4.21 11.70
CA GLN A 90 -19.31 -4.87 12.74
C GLN A 90 -18.61 -6.14 12.22
N LYS A 91 -19.23 -6.89 11.31
CA LYS A 91 -18.65 -8.10 10.71
C LYS A 91 -17.44 -7.74 9.82
N LYS A 92 -17.58 -6.71 8.99
CA LYS A 92 -16.52 -6.18 8.12
C LYS A 92 -15.37 -5.61 8.95
N GLN A 93 -15.68 -4.84 9.99
CA GLN A 93 -14.70 -4.27 10.92
C GLN A 93 -13.90 -5.36 11.64
N LYS A 94 -14.58 -6.38 12.20
CA LYS A 94 -13.92 -7.52 12.87
C LYS A 94 -13.00 -8.29 11.92
N SER A 95 -13.42 -8.45 10.66
CA SER A 95 -12.60 -9.13 9.64
C SER A 95 -11.33 -8.34 9.29
N ILE A 96 -11.40 -7.01 9.28
CA ILE A 96 -10.24 -6.13 9.06
C ILE A 96 -9.30 -6.16 10.26
N TYR A 97 -9.84 -6.15 11.48
CA TYR A 97 -9.06 -6.16 12.72
C TYR A 97 -8.28 -7.48 12.91
N ASN A 98 -8.85 -8.61 12.47
CA ASN A 98 -8.26 -9.94 12.60
C ASN A 98 -7.40 -10.38 11.40
N LEU A 99 -7.04 -9.46 10.48
CA LEU A 99 -6.41 -9.79 9.20
C LEU A 99 -5.01 -10.42 9.35
#